data_AF-A0A3E0DJB6-F1
#
_entry.id   AF-A0A3E0DJB6-F1
#
_cell.length_a   1.000
_cell.length_b   1.000
_cell.length_c   1.000
_cell.angle_alpha   90.00
_cell.angle_beta   90.00
_cell.angle_gamma   90.00
#
_symmetry.space_group_name_H-M   'P 1'
#
loop_
_entity.id
_entity.type
_entity.pdbx_description
1 polymer ?
#
loop_
_entity_poly.entity_id
_entity_poly.type
_entity_poly.pdbx_seq_one_letter_code
_entity_poly.pdbx_strand_id
1 'polypeptide(L)'
;MDIWLERLDRLLTIIRPKAYNVIARIIIGLGVVLVAESQLNIVQAIVIAGYESLFGRSEILRNFMEGSSNHWIGLFLIVIGLIYHYLMTVGKEQVDLRLSEIPKKPILSIELLNADLEQYKDNSVNLRGCIVATPPEDEIPEYKVNYNLPNMEGLNNVLNTFGNIERNPNFYKERGEFLKIWGGSELISLQITNLTPVLATGVKVEITLPRKKGVSADNTKDDFPPLPSEKARNQFGSLSALSIPHQTVHYDIKRDHNDQVYRFFWNIGNIQANTSCTSDTYIFLRSEESFDLELKIFCDQFDSPYIETYRVNRNNQTQTISVSQLMTENESFNELVCNCVMDGYIQRVAEKKLEEYEHESQELIPRG
;
A
#
# COMPACT_ATOMS: atom_id res chain seq x y z
N MET A 1 -29.03 -2.89 -6.96
CA MET A 1 -30.07 -1.85 -6.74
C MET A 1 -29.41 -0.48 -6.49
N ASP A 2 -28.14 -0.50 -6.11
CA ASP A 2 -27.35 0.62 -5.57
C ASP A 2 -26.94 1.64 -6.63
N ILE A 3 -26.64 1.18 -7.85
CA ILE A 3 -26.24 2.04 -8.99
C ILE A 3 -27.35 3.06 -9.36
N TRP A 4 -28.62 2.68 -9.25
CA TRP A 4 -29.74 3.58 -9.54
C TRP A 4 -29.95 4.62 -8.44
N LEU A 5 -29.71 4.24 -7.19
CA LEU A 5 -29.77 5.14 -6.03
C LEU A 5 -28.63 6.16 -6.06
N GLU A 6 -27.41 5.75 -6.37
CA GLU A 6 -26.26 6.66 -6.55
C GLU A 6 -26.47 7.63 -7.72
N ARG A 7 -27.07 7.17 -8.83
CA ARG A 7 -27.41 8.05 -9.96
C ARG A 7 -28.50 9.06 -9.59
N LEU A 8 -29.51 8.64 -8.84
CA LEU A 8 -30.57 9.51 -8.33
C LEU A 8 -30.00 10.56 -7.36
N ASP A 9 -29.07 10.18 -6.49
CA ASP A 9 -28.37 11.08 -5.58
C ASP A 9 -27.56 12.16 -6.31
N ARG A 10 -26.77 11.76 -7.32
CA ARG A 10 -26.04 12.71 -8.17
C ARG A 10 -26.98 13.69 -8.86
N LEU A 11 -28.11 13.19 -9.41
CA LEU A 11 -29.10 14.03 -10.09
C LEU A 11 -29.77 15.01 -9.12
N LEU A 12 -30.20 14.56 -7.94
CA LEU A 12 -30.78 15.42 -6.92
C LEU A 12 -29.77 16.46 -6.41
N THR A 13 -28.51 16.09 -6.26
CA THR A 13 -27.43 17.00 -5.84
C THR A 13 -27.16 18.10 -6.89
N ILE A 14 -27.19 17.77 -8.18
CA ILE A 14 -27.05 18.75 -9.27
C ILE A 14 -28.23 19.74 -9.28
N ILE A 15 -29.45 19.27 -9.02
CA ILE A 15 -30.68 20.06 -9.12
C ILE A 15 -31.00 20.77 -7.78
N ARG A 16 -30.22 20.55 -6.71
CA ARG A 16 -30.30 21.21 -5.39
C ARG A 16 -29.22 22.30 -5.24
N PRO A 17 -29.35 23.48 -5.86
CA PRO A 17 -28.46 24.60 -5.55
C PRO A 17 -28.66 25.02 -4.08
N LYS A 18 -27.65 25.69 -3.48
CA LYS A 18 -27.75 26.22 -2.10
C LYS A 18 -28.99 27.10 -1.86
N ALA A 19 -29.56 27.66 -2.93
CA ALA A 19 -30.75 28.49 -2.95
C ALA A 19 -32.05 27.76 -3.35
N TYR A 20 -32.13 26.43 -3.34
CA TYR A 20 -33.31 25.66 -3.79
C TYR A 20 -34.61 26.10 -3.07
N ASN A 21 -34.53 26.41 -1.78
CA ASN A 21 -35.66 26.95 -1.01
C ASN A 21 -36.11 28.33 -1.52
N VAL A 22 -35.18 29.17 -1.97
CA VAL A 22 -35.48 30.49 -2.55
C VAL A 22 -36.12 30.33 -3.92
N ILE A 23 -35.58 29.44 -4.76
CA ILE A 23 -36.13 29.14 -6.09
C ILE A 23 -37.55 28.59 -5.99
N ALA A 24 -37.80 27.62 -5.10
CA ALA A 24 -39.13 27.07 -4.86
C ALA A 24 -40.12 28.15 -4.39
N ARG A 25 -39.71 29.01 -3.46
CA ARG A 25 -40.54 30.13 -2.96
C ARG A 25 -40.84 31.16 -4.04
N ILE A 26 -39.90 31.46 -4.93
CA ILE A 26 -40.09 32.38 -6.06
C ILE A 26 -41.08 31.78 -7.07
N ILE A 27 -40.93 30.50 -7.42
CA ILE A 27 -41.83 29.81 -8.36
C ILE A 27 -43.25 29.75 -7.80
N ILE A 28 -43.41 29.37 -6.53
CA ILE A 28 -44.71 29.32 -5.86
C ILE A 28 -45.29 30.74 -5.73
N GLY A 29 -44.47 31.74 -5.35
CA GLY A 29 -44.89 33.13 -5.24
C GLY A 29 -45.37 33.72 -6.56
N LEU A 30 -44.63 33.49 -7.65
CA LEU A 30 -45.04 33.87 -9.01
C LEU A 30 -46.33 33.17 -9.43
N GLY A 31 -46.47 31.87 -9.11
CA GLY A 31 -47.70 31.13 -9.37
C GLY A 31 -48.90 31.69 -8.59
N VAL A 32 -48.73 32.04 -7.31
CA VAL A 32 -49.77 32.67 -6.48
C VAL A 32 -50.14 34.05 -7.01
N VAL A 33 -49.17 34.88 -7.42
CA VAL A 33 -49.44 36.18 -8.03
C VAL A 33 -50.22 36.02 -9.33
N LEU A 34 -49.84 35.09 -10.20
CA LEU A 34 -50.55 34.83 -11.45
C LEU A 34 -51.97 34.28 -11.21
N VAL A 35 -52.19 33.44 -10.19
CA VAL A 35 -53.53 32.97 -9.80
C VAL A 35 -54.35 34.10 -9.16
N ALA A 36 -53.72 35.00 -8.41
CA ALA A 36 -54.39 36.13 -7.76
C ALA A 36 -54.76 37.22 -8.77
N GLU A 37 -53.87 37.60 -9.69
CA GLU A 37 -54.14 38.54 -10.79
C GLU A 37 -55.28 38.08 -11.68
N SER A 38 -55.41 36.76 -11.82
CA SER A 38 -56.40 36.16 -12.67
C SER A 38 -57.75 36.01 -11.94
N GLN A 39 -57.76 35.76 -10.62
CA GLN A 39 -59.00 35.70 -9.81
C GLN A 39 -59.51 37.09 -9.38
N LEU A 40 -58.64 38.08 -9.24
CA LEU A 40 -58.98 39.38 -8.65
C LEU A 40 -58.93 40.50 -9.70
N ASN A 41 -60.09 40.77 -10.28
CA ASN A 41 -60.44 42.09 -10.84
C ASN A 41 -60.22 43.24 -9.84
N ILE A 42 -59.88 42.99 -8.57
CA ILE A 42 -59.72 43.99 -7.50
C ILE A 42 -58.50 44.87 -7.71
N VAL A 43 -57.33 44.32 -8.07
CA VAL A 43 -56.12 45.15 -8.29
C VAL A 43 -56.32 46.02 -9.53
N GLN A 44 -56.87 45.43 -10.59
CA GLN A 44 -57.25 46.16 -11.80
C GLN A 44 -58.32 47.23 -11.49
N ALA A 45 -59.33 46.91 -10.68
CA ALA A 45 -60.39 47.86 -10.27
C ALA A 45 -59.88 48.98 -9.38
N ILE A 46 -58.91 48.74 -8.49
CA ILE A 46 -58.28 49.79 -7.67
C ILE A 46 -57.45 50.73 -8.54
N VAL A 47 -56.70 50.19 -9.52
CA VAL A 47 -55.91 50.97 -10.47
C VAL A 47 -56.81 51.79 -11.40
N ILE A 48 -57.88 51.18 -11.93
CA ILE A 48 -58.88 51.87 -12.75
C ILE A 48 -59.61 52.93 -11.92
N ALA A 49 -60.07 52.61 -10.71
CA ALA A 49 -60.77 53.57 -9.84
C ALA A 49 -59.86 54.74 -9.42
N GLY A 50 -58.59 54.47 -9.11
CA GLY A 50 -57.61 55.51 -8.79
C GLY A 50 -57.33 56.44 -9.97
N TYR A 51 -57.10 55.87 -11.15
CA TYR A 51 -56.88 56.62 -12.39
C TYR A 51 -58.12 57.42 -12.81
N GLU A 52 -59.30 56.79 -12.81
CA GLU A 52 -60.57 57.42 -13.17
C GLU A 52 -60.95 58.54 -12.18
N SER A 53 -60.52 58.47 -10.91
CA SER A 53 -60.75 59.55 -9.92
C SER A 53 -59.89 60.80 -10.16
N LEU A 54 -58.72 60.65 -10.78
CA LEU A 54 -57.78 61.75 -11.02
C LEU A 54 -57.90 62.35 -12.42
N PHE A 55 -58.27 61.56 -13.42
CA PHE A 55 -58.20 61.97 -14.83
C PHE A 55 -59.49 61.74 -15.64
N GLY A 56 -60.54 61.19 -15.03
CA GLY A 56 -61.82 60.89 -15.69
C GLY A 56 -61.87 59.49 -16.32
N ARG A 57 -63.09 59.06 -16.70
CA ARG A 57 -63.34 57.69 -17.23
C ARG A 57 -62.60 57.45 -18.55
N SER A 58 -61.87 56.33 -18.66
CA SER A 58 -61.12 55.92 -19.85
C SER A 58 -61.44 54.48 -20.26
N GLU A 59 -62.13 54.32 -21.40
CA GLU A 59 -62.50 53.01 -21.95
C GLU A 59 -61.30 52.22 -22.48
N ILE A 60 -60.25 52.91 -22.94
CA ILE A 60 -59.03 52.29 -23.46
C ILE A 60 -58.26 51.58 -22.34
N LEU A 61 -58.24 52.16 -21.14
CA LEU A 61 -57.58 51.57 -19.96
C LEU A 61 -58.29 50.28 -19.51
N ARG A 62 -59.63 50.26 -19.56
CA ARG A 62 -60.43 49.07 -19.27
C ARG A 62 -60.15 47.95 -20.27
N ASN A 63 -60.21 48.25 -21.57
CA ASN A 63 -59.99 47.27 -22.63
C ASN A 63 -58.54 46.72 -22.66
N PHE A 64 -57.54 47.51 -22.24
CA PHE A 64 -56.15 47.06 -22.14
C PHE A 64 -55.93 46.08 -20.98
N MET A 65 -56.63 46.26 -19.86
CA MET A 65 -56.47 45.42 -18.66
C MET A 65 -57.30 44.11 -18.71
N GLU A 66 -58.28 44.02 -19.62
CA GLU A 66 -59.05 42.78 -19.88
C GLU A 66 -58.22 41.70 -20.65
N GLY A 67 -56.96 41.97 -20.99
CA GLY A 67 -56.04 41.03 -21.64
C GLY A 67 -55.62 39.87 -20.71
N SER A 68 -56.33 38.74 -20.84
CA SER A 68 -56.27 37.48 -20.09
C SER A 68 -54.92 37.08 -19.43
N SER A 69 -54.89 37.02 -18.10
CA SER A 69 -53.93 36.23 -17.32
C SER A 69 -54.45 34.79 -17.17
N ASN A 70 -53.71 33.80 -17.68
CA ASN A 70 -54.15 32.40 -17.66
C ASN A 70 -53.84 31.75 -16.30
N HIS A 71 -54.86 31.63 -15.44
CA HIS A 71 -54.78 31.03 -14.09
C HIS A 71 -54.13 29.66 -14.07
N TRP A 72 -54.33 28.87 -15.13
CA TRP A 72 -53.79 27.51 -15.22
C TRP A 72 -52.27 27.48 -15.22
N ILE A 73 -51.62 28.51 -15.77
CA ILE A 73 -50.16 28.64 -15.75
C ILE A 73 -49.69 28.91 -14.31
N GLY A 74 -50.39 29.78 -13.58
CA GLY A 74 -50.08 30.05 -12.18
C GLY A 74 -50.27 28.82 -11.28
N LEU A 75 -51.37 28.08 -11.47
CA LEU A 75 -51.63 26.84 -10.73
C LEU A 75 -50.58 25.76 -11.06
N PHE A 76 -50.20 25.64 -12.33
CA PHE A 76 -49.13 24.73 -12.77
C PHE A 76 -47.79 25.06 -12.11
N LEU A 77 -47.43 26.34 -12.02
CA LEU A 77 -46.20 26.78 -11.34
C LEU A 77 -46.24 26.48 -9.84
N ILE A 78 -47.37 26.65 -9.16
CA ILE A 78 -47.53 26.28 -7.74
C ILE A 78 -47.31 24.77 -7.57
N VAL A 79 -47.98 23.95 -8.38
CA VAL A 79 -47.86 22.48 -8.32
C VAL A 79 -46.42 22.03 -8.57
N ILE A 80 -45.76 22.55 -9.61
CA ILE A 80 -44.35 22.24 -9.89
C ILE A 80 -43.43 22.72 -8.76
N GLY A 81 -43.66 23.92 -8.24
CA GLY A 81 -42.87 24.46 -7.12
C GLY A 81 -42.99 23.61 -5.85
N LEU A 82 -44.18 23.08 -5.57
CA LEU A 82 -44.43 22.16 -4.45
C LEU A 82 -43.79 20.78 -4.69
N ILE A 83 -43.91 20.21 -5.90
CA ILE A 83 -43.25 18.94 -6.27
C ILE A 83 -41.73 19.08 -6.17
N TYR A 84 -41.17 20.17 -6.70
CA TYR A 84 -39.75 20.48 -6.61
C TYR A 84 -39.31 20.62 -5.14
N HIS A 85 -40.07 21.36 -4.32
CA HIS A 85 -39.76 21.51 -2.91
C HIS A 85 -39.78 20.18 -2.16
N TYR A 86 -40.80 19.35 -2.39
CA TYR A 86 -40.95 18.03 -1.77
C TYR A 86 -39.82 17.06 -2.17
N LEU A 87 -39.46 17.01 -3.45
CA LEU A 87 -38.35 16.18 -3.94
C LEU A 87 -37.01 16.60 -3.31
N MET A 88 -36.78 17.90 -3.13
CA MET A 88 -35.52 18.43 -2.59
C MET A 88 -35.40 18.33 -1.07
N THR A 89 -36.52 18.24 -0.34
CA THR A 89 -36.55 18.07 1.11
C THR A 89 -36.67 16.60 1.47
N VAL A 90 -37.83 16.00 1.22
CA VAL A 90 -38.17 14.63 1.63
C VAL A 90 -37.48 13.60 0.73
N GLY A 91 -37.48 13.83 -0.59
CA GLY A 91 -36.89 12.89 -1.55
C GLY A 91 -35.38 12.71 -1.34
N LYS A 92 -34.65 13.81 -1.16
CA LYS A 92 -33.20 13.76 -0.88
C LYS A 92 -32.89 13.10 0.45
N GLU A 93 -33.62 13.45 1.52
CA GLU A 93 -33.43 12.82 2.84
C GLU A 93 -33.71 11.32 2.82
N GLN A 94 -34.74 10.86 2.09
CA GLN A 94 -35.00 9.43 1.92
C GLN A 94 -33.90 8.73 1.12
N VAL A 95 -33.37 9.35 0.07
CA VAL A 95 -32.23 8.81 -0.70
C VAL A 95 -30.99 8.72 0.18
N ASP A 96 -30.71 9.74 0.98
CA ASP A 96 -29.59 9.76 1.93
C ASP A 96 -29.73 8.67 3.00
N LEU A 97 -30.93 8.51 3.57
CA LEU A 97 -31.24 7.44 4.51
C LEU A 97 -31.02 6.07 3.88
N ARG A 98 -31.57 5.83 2.68
CA ARG A 98 -31.40 4.57 1.96
C ARG A 98 -29.95 4.29 1.58
N LEU A 99 -29.18 5.30 1.18
CA LEU A 99 -27.74 5.17 0.92
C LEU A 99 -26.96 4.87 2.21
N SER A 100 -27.38 5.43 3.35
CA SER A 100 -26.77 5.16 4.65
C SER A 100 -27.06 3.75 5.18
N GLU A 101 -28.17 3.14 4.75
CA GLU A 101 -28.56 1.75 5.05
C GLU A 101 -27.75 0.73 4.24
N ILE A 102 -27.12 1.14 3.12
CA ILE A 102 -26.24 0.27 2.34
C ILE A 102 -24.98 0.03 3.16
N PRO A 103 -24.63 -1.22 3.50
CA PRO A 103 -23.42 -1.53 4.24
C PRO A 103 -22.22 -1.06 3.40
N LYS A 104 -21.53 -0.04 3.90
CA LYS A 104 -20.30 0.46 3.27
C LYS A 104 -19.28 -0.68 3.30
N LYS A 105 -18.88 -1.17 2.12
CA LYS A 105 -17.83 -2.17 2.00
C LYS A 105 -16.47 -1.50 2.22
N PRO A 106 -15.52 -2.16 2.91
CA PRO A 106 -14.18 -1.62 3.05
C PRO A 106 -13.49 -1.53 1.68
N ILE A 107 -12.58 -0.57 1.54
CA ILE A 107 -11.69 -0.47 0.38
C ILE A 107 -10.29 -0.66 0.93
N LEU A 108 -9.66 -1.76 0.53
CA LEU A 108 -8.32 -2.13 0.96
C LEU A 108 -7.34 -1.82 -0.18
N SER A 109 -6.24 -1.17 0.16
CA SER A 109 -5.10 -0.95 -0.73
C SER A 109 -3.92 -1.72 -0.18
N ILE A 110 -3.22 -2.46 -1.03
CA ILE A 110 -1.97 -3.13 -0.67
C ILE A 110 -0.81 -2.47 -1.38
N GLU A 111 0.30 -2.38 -0.68
CA GLU A 111 1.53 -1.79 -1.16
C GLU A 111 2.66 -2.78 -0.87
N LEU A 112 3.45 -3.06 -1.90
CA LEU A 112 4.72 -3.74 -1.77
C LEU A 112 5.79 -2.68 -1.50
N LEU A 113 6.56 -2.88 -0.44
CA LEU A 113 7.65 -2.00 -0.04
C LEU A 113 8.99 -2.71 -0.29
N ASN A 114 10.00 -1.97 -0.74
CA ASN A 114 11.37 -2.48 -0.89
C ASN A 114 12.07 -2.62 0.49
N ALA A 115 13.33 -3.06 0.48
CA ALA A 115 14.09 -3.24 1.72
C ALA A 115 14.27 -1.93 2.53
N ASP A 116 14.24 -0.77 1.87
CA ASP A 116 14.31 0.55 2.50
C ASP A 116 12.91 1.09 2.90
N LEU A 117 11.87 0.25 2.83
CA LEU A 117 10.46 0.56 3.11
C LEU A 117 9.82 1.58 2.15
N GLU A 118 10.38 1.76 0.96
CA GLU A 118 9.80 2.61 -0.08
C GLU A 118 8.84 1.81 -0.96
N GLN A 119 7.72 2.42 -1.32
CA GLN A 119 6.69 1.81 -2.15
C GLN A 119 7.15 1.61 -3.60
N TYR A 120 6.91 0.41 -4.13
CA TYR A 120 7.06 0.15 -5.57
C TYR A 120 6.00 0.90 -6.38
N LYS A 121 6.43 1.53 -7.48
CA LYS A 121 5.56 2.30 -8.37
C LYS A 121 5.13 1.47 -9.58
N ASP A 122 4.00 1.84 -10.18
CA ASP A 122 3.50 1.30 -11.45
C ASP A 122 3.38 -0.23 -11.48
N ASN A 123 3.07 -0.83 -10.33
CA ASN A 123 2.99 -2.28 -10.12
C ASN A 123 4.22 -3.04 -10.63
N SER A 124 5.40 -2.43 -10.45
CA SER A 124 6.67 -2.95 -10.92
C SER A 124 7.65 -3.14 -9.75
N VAL A 125 8.02 -4.39 -9.48
CA VAL A 125 9.04 -4.74 -8.48
C VAL A 125 10.38 -4.88 -9.19
N ASN A 126 11.24 -3.88 -9.06
CA ASN A 126 12.58 -3.91 -9.65
C ASN A 126 13.58 -4.45 -8.63
N LEU A 127 14.19 -5.60 -8.92
CA LEU A 127 15.21 -6.19 -8.06
C LEU A 127 16.53 -5.40 -8.18
N ARG A 128 17.10 -5.02 -7.03
CA ARG A 128 18.32 -4.21 -6.92
C ARG A 128 19.58 -5.07 -6.77
N GLY A 129 20.75 -4.47 -6.98
CA GLY A 129 22.04 -5.15 -6.94
C GLY A 129 22.42 -5.90 -8.22
N CYS A 130 23.34 -6.85 -8.11
CA CYS A 130 23.96 -7.50 -9.27
C CYS A 130 23.69 -9.01 -9.25
N ILE A 131 23.35 -9.62 -10.40
CA ILE A 131 23.31 -11.10 -10.49
C ILE A 131 24.76 -11.60 -10.48
N VAL A 132 25.12 -12.38 -9.47
CA VAL A 132 26.49 -12.85 -9.27
C VAL A 132 26.70 -14.24 -9.88
N ALA A 133 27.73 -14.38 -10.71
CA ALA A 133 28.29 -15.65 -11.12
C ALA A 133 29.59 -15.92 -10.34
N THR A 134 29.59 -16.97 -9.51
CA THR A 134 30.75 -17.38 -8.70
C THR A 134 31.54 -18.49 -9.38
N PRO A 135 32.85 -18.62 -9.09
CA PRO A 135 33.64 -19.73 -9.60
C PRO A 135 33.14 -21.06 -8.99
N PRO A 136 33.42 -22.20 -9.64
CA PRO A 136 33.11 -23.53 -9.10
C PRO A 136 33.69 -23.72 -7.69
N GLU A 137 32.94 -24.42 -6.82
CA GLU A 137 33.33 -24.62 -5.42
C GLU A 137 34.66 -25.38 -5.23
N ASP A 138 35.01 -26.23 -6.19
CA ASP A 138 36.25 -27.00 -6.22
C ASP A 138 37.47 -26.14 -6.59
N GLU A 139 37.25 -25.01 -7.27
CA GLU A 139 38.30 -24.03 -7.59
C GLU A 139 38.56 -23.05 -6.43
N ILE A 140 37.64 -22.94 -5.47
CA ILE A 140 37.79 -22.04 -4.32
C ILE A 140 38.61 -22.73 -3.22
N PRO A 141 39.79 -22.19 -2.85
CA PRO A 141 40.64 -22.79 -1.84
C PRO A 141 40.04 -22.65 -0.44
N GLU A 142 40.46 -23.53 0.46
CA GLU A 142 40.14 -23.43 1.89
C GLU A 142 40.83 -22.22 2.53
N TYR A 143 40.15 -21.58 3.50
CA TYR A 143 40.74 -20.54 4.31
C TYR A 143 41.65 -21.13 5.39
N LYS A 144 42.96 -21.11 5.15
CA LYS A 144 43.97 -21.58 6.10
C LYS A 144 45.26 -20.78 6.02
N VAL A 145 45.92 -20.65 7.17
CA VAL A 145 47.31 -20.21 7.26
C VAL A 145 48.21 -21.37 6.91
N ASN A 146 49.20 -21.10 6.07
CA ASN A 146 50.20 -22.09 5.70
C ASN A 146 51.60 -21.53 5.97
N TYR A 147 52.09 -21.76 7.19
CA TYR A 147 53.48 -21.53 7.57
C TYR A 147 54.35 -22.57 6.88
N ASN A 148 55.25 -22.09 6.02
CA ASN A 148 56.22 -22.93 5.34
C ASN A 148 57.63 -22.48 5.74
N LEU A 149 58.13 -22.99 6.86
CA LEU A 149 59.54 -22.84 7.23
C LEU A 149 60.35 -23.98 6.58
N PRO A 150 61.32 -23.66 5.70
CA PRO A 150 62.20 -24.66 5.11
C PRO A 150 62.92 -25.46 6.21
N ASN A 151 62.97 -26.78 6.06
CA ASN A 151 63.66 -27.73 6.95
C ASN A 151 63.08 -27.89 8.37
N MET A 152 61.83 -27.48 8.65
CA MET A 152 61.19 -27.65 9.96
C MET A 152 59.74 -28.18 9.89
N GLU A 153 59.53 -29.38 9.32
CA GLU A 153 58.19 -29.98 9.15
C GLU A 153 57.38 -30.11 10.45
N GLY A 154 58.02 -30.52 11.56
CA GLY A 154 57.35 -30.66 12.85
C GLY A 154 56.82 -29.34 13.41
N LEU A 155 57.60 -28.26 13.27
CA LEU A 155 57.21 -26.92 13.70
C LEU A 155 56.12 -26.34 12.77
N ASN A 156 56.22 -26.58 11.46
CA ASN A 156 55.19 -26.19 10.49
C ASN A 156 53.83 -26.81 10.85
N ASN A 157 53.79 -28.11 11.15
CA ASN A 157 52.55 -28.79 11.53
C ASN A 157 51.93 -28.19 12.79
N VAL A 158 52.74 -27.90 13.81
CA VAL A 158 52.27 -27.29 15.06
C VAL A 158 51.73 -25.89 14.82
N LEU A 159 52.48 -25.02 14.13
CA LEU A 159 52.07 -23.65 13.85
C LEU A 159 50.83 -23.59 12.95
N ASN A 160 50.74 -24.45 11.94
CA ASN A 160 49.55 -24.56 11.08
C ASN A 160 48.34 -25.07 11.86
N THR A 161 48.51 -26.04 12.77
CA THR A 161 47.40 -26.54 13.59
C THR A 161 46.87 -25.44 14.52
N PHE A 162 47.76 -24.78 15.26
CA PHE A 162 47.37 -23.69 16.16
C PHE A 162 46.81 -22.47 15.40
N GLY A 163 47.40 -22.10 14.27
CA GLY A 163 46.95 -20.96 13.46
C GLY A 163 45.60 -21.15 12.79
N ASN A 164 45.17 -22.40 12.58
CA ASN A 164 43.92 -22.75 11.91
C ASN A 164 42.80 -23.23 12.86
N ILE A 165 43.08 -23.44 14.15
CA ILE A 165 42.12 -24.05 15.09
C ILE A 165 40.84 -23.24 15.29
N GLU A 166 40.93 -21.91 15.21
CA GLU A 166 39.80 -20.99 15.35
C GLU A 166 39.26 -20.48 14.01
N ARG A 167 39.82 -20.94 12.89
CA ARG A 167 39.45 -20.45 11.55
C ARG A 167 38.39 -21.31 10.90
N ASN A 168 37.49 -20.68 10.16
CA ASN A 168 36.51 -21.35 9.33
C ASN A 168 37.14 -21.71 7.98
N PRO A 169 37.40 -23.00 7.69
CA PRO A 169 38.02 -23.41 6.42
C PRO A 169 37.13 -23.11 5.20
N ASN A 170 35.81 -22.98 5.40
CA ASN A 170 34.85 -22.71 4.33
C ASN A 170 34.65 -21.21 4.07
N PHE A 171 35.34 -20.31 4.78
CA PHE A 171 35.09 -18.87 4.73
C PHE A 171 35.02 -18.29 3.31
N TYR A 172 35.98 -18.62 2.43
CA TYR A 172 35.96 -18.14 1.05
C TYR A 172 34.83 -18.73 0.21
N LYS A 173 34.41 -19.97 0.50
CA LYS A 173 33.26 -20.61 -0.15
C LYS A 173 31.95 -19.98 0.32
N GLU A 174 31.80 -19.74 1.61
CA GLU A 174 30.66 -19.04 2.21
C GLU A 174 30.52 -17.61 1.63
N ARG A 175 31.63 -16.91 1.38
CA ARG A 175 31.62 -15.63 0.66
C ARG A 175 31.04 -15.74 -0.75
N GLY A 176 31.43 -16.77 -1.49
CA GLY A 176 30.86 -17.06 -2.80
C GLY A 176 29.37 -17.38 -2.72
N GLU A 177 28.97 -18.29 -1.84
CA GLU A 177 27.57 -18.65 -1.63
C GLU A 177 26.72 -17.45 -1.22
N PHE A 178 27.22 -16.61 -0.30
CA PHE A 178 26.56 -15.41 0.15
C PHE A 178 26.25 -14.48 -1.02
N LEU A 179 27.24 -14.16 -1.86
CA LEU A 179 27.05 -13.30 -3.03
C LEU A 179 26.13 -13.94 -4.08
N LYS A 180 26.20 -15.26 -4.25
CA LYS A 180 25.32 -16.00 -5.14
C LYS A 180 23.87 -15.97 -4.66
N ILE A 181 23.61 -16.01 -3.35
CA ILE A 181 22.26 -16.01 -2.77
C ILE A 181 21.69 -14.59 -2.70
N TRP A 182 22.47 -13.63 -2.21
CA TRP A 182 21.98 -12.27 -1.93
C TRP A 182 22.22 -11.28 -3.08
N GLY A 183 23.13 -11.62 -4.00
CA GLY A 183 23.36 -10.83 -5.21
C GLY A 183 22.11 -10.78 -6.09
N GLY A 184 21.63 -9.56 -6.35
CA GLY A 184 20.45 -9.33 -7.18
C GLY A 184 19.14 -9.75 -6.49
N SER A 185 19.17 -9.94 -5.17
CA SER A 185 18.00 -10.19 -4.34
C SER A 185 17.37 -8.90 -3.83
N GLU A 186 16.16 -9.01 -3.28
CA GLU A 186 15.43 -7.94 -2.64
C GLU A 186 14.64 -8.47 -1.44
N LEU A 187 14.47 -7.65 -0.39
CA LEU A 187 13.55 -7.91 0.69
C LEU A 187 12.27 -7.10 0.46
N ILE A 188 11.14 -7.79 0.41
CA ILE A 188 9.83 -7.15 0.15
C ILE A 188 9.03 -7.19 1.44
N SER A 189 8.61 -6.02 1.93
CA SER A 189 7.64 -5.88 3.01
C SER A 189 6.26 -5.59 2.44
N LEU A 190 5.21 -5.95 3.18
CA LEU A 190 3.82 -5.74 2.79
C LEU A 190 3.20 -4.69 3.70
N GLN A 191 2.49 -3.75 3.10
CA GLN A 191 1.63 -2.82 3.82
C GLN A 191 0.22 -2.89 3.26
N ILE A 192 -0.77 -3.02 4.13
CA ILE A 192 -2.18 -3.00 3.76
C ILE A 192 -2.89 -1.87 4.50
N THR A 193 -3.65 -1.07 3.76
CA THR A 193 -4.33 0.12 4.27
C THR A 193 -5.82 0.01 4.01
N ASN A 194 -6.61 0.24 5.05
CA ASN A 194 -8.04 0.40 4.91
C ASN A 194 -8.36 1.88 4.67
N LEU A 195 -8.76 2.22 3.45
CA LEU A 195 -9.03 3.59 3.02
C LEU A 195 -10.42 4.11 3.42
N THR A 196 -11.19 3.29 4.14
CA THR A 196 -12.59 3.59 4.45
C THR A 196 -12.83 3.85 5.93
N PRO A 197 -13.91 4.55 6.26
CA PRO A 197 -14.31 4.79 7.65
C PRO A 197 -14.97 3.57 8.33
N VAL A 198 -14.96 2.38 7.70
CA VAL A 198 -15.55 1.16 8.25
C VAL A 198 -14.47 0.15 8.60
N LEU A 199 -14.75 -0.72 9.58
CA LEU A 199 -13.89 -1.83 9.94
C LEU A 199 -13.84 -2.86 8.80
N ALA A 200 -12.65 -3.29 8.39
CA ALA A 200 -12.47 -4.45 7.53
C ALA A 200 -12.22 -5.69 8.42
N THR A 201 -12.95 -6.79 8.19
CA THR A 201 -12.80 -8.02 8.98
C THR A 201 -12.33 -9.19 8.14
N GLY A 202 -11.65 -10.14 8.82
CA GLY A 202 -11.18 -11.37 8.19
C GLY A 202 -10.17 -11.13 7.06
N VAL A 203 -9.43 -10.04 7.11
CA VAL A 203 -8.47 -9.64 6.09
C VAL A 203 -7.30 -10.62 6.05
N LYS A 204 -7.06 -11.17 4.86
CA LYS A 204 -5.93 -12.06 4.58
C LYS A 204 -5.33 -11.71 3.23
N VAL A 205 -4.02 -11.82 3.11
CA VAL A 205 -3.31 -11.61 1.85
C VAL A 205 -2.62 -12.91 1.46
N GLU A 206 -2.77 -13.29 0.20
CA GLU A 206 -2.05 -14.39 -0.43
C GLU A 206 -1.18 -13.84 -1.55
N ILE A 207 0.10 -14.19 -1.53
CA ILE A 207 1.05 -13.86 -2.60
C ILE A 207 1.49 -15.16 -3.26
N THR A 208 1.41 -15.20 -4.58
CA THR A 208 1.81 -16.35 -5.39
C THR A 208 2.86 -15.94 -6.41
N LEU A 209 3.96 -16.68 -6.45
CA LEU A 209 5.05 -16.51 -7.42
C LEU A 209 5.36 -17.85 -8.09
N PRO A 210 5.79 -17.87 -9.37
CA PRO A 210 6.19 -19.10 -10.04
C PRO A 210 7.48 -19.67 -9.43
N ARG A 211 7.48 -20.98 -9.16
CA ARG A 211 8.67 -21.73 -8.75
C ARG A 211 9.29 -22.35 -9.99
N LYS A 212 10.34 -21.71 -10.50
CA LYS A 212 11.10 -22.15 -11.68
C LYS A 212 12.60 -21.91 -11.47
N LYS A 213 13.43 -22.48 -12.33
CA LYS A 213 14.88 -22.28 -12.30
C LYS A 213 15.21 -20.78 -12.34
N GLY A 214 16.13 -20.35 -11.47
CA GLY A 214 16.54 -18.94 -11.38
C GLY A 214 15.64 -18.06 -10.52
N VAL A 215 14.50 -18.57 -10.02
CA VAL A 215 13.65 -17.86 -9.05
C VAL A 215 13.79 -18.53 -7.68
N SER A 216 14.00 -17.74 -6.64
CA SER A 216 14.09 -18.22 -5.27
C SER A 216 13.40 -17.22 -4.36
N ALA A 217 12.47 -17.70 -3.54
CA ALA A 217 11.77 -16.89 -2.56
C ALA A 217 11.62 -17.64 -1.25
N ASP A 218 11.72 -16.91 -0.13
CA ASP A 218 11.44 -17.44 1.21
C ASP A 218 10.98 -16.30 2.13
N ASN A 219 10.45 -16.62 3.30
CA ASN A 219 10.12 -15.61 4.31
C ASN A 219 11.26 -15.47 5.33
N THR A 220 11.57 -14.25 5.73
CA THR A 220 12.64 -13.95 6.69
C THR A 220 12.26 -12.81 7.62
N LYS A 221 12.77 -12.85 8.86
CA LYS A 221 12.74 -11.71 9.79
C LYS A 221 14.09 -11.03 9.92
N ASP A 222 15.11 -11.62 9.32
CA ASP A 222 16.45 -11.07 9.33
C ASP A 222 16.50 -9.95 8.28
N ASP A 223 16.39 -8.72 8.76
CA ASP A 223 16.61 -7.50 7.98
C ASP A 223 18.09 -7.34 7.58
N PHE A 224 18.99 -8.08 8.22
CA PHE A 224 20.42 -8.05 8.01
C PHE A 224 20.93 -9.47 7.70
N PRO A 225 21.26 -9.79 6.43
CA PRO A 225 21.72 -11.13 6.08
C PRO A 225 23.04 -11.44 6.80
N PRO A 226 23.19 -12.65 7.38
CA PRO A 226 24.36 -12.98 8.17
C PRO A 226 25.60 -13.04 7.26
N LEU A 227 26.53 -12.11 7.47
CA LEU A 227 27.80 -12.10 6.72
C LEU A 227 28.65 -13.33 7.06
N PRO A 228 29.39 -13.88 6.08
CA PRO A 228 30.34 -14.96 6.31
C PRO A 228 31.35 -14.62 7.41
N SER A 229 31.71 -15.59 8.25
CA SER A 229 32.63 -15.37 9.37
C SER A 229 33.94 -16.12 9.19
N GLU A 230 35.06 -15.41 9.39
CA GLU A 230 36.40 -16.00 9.40
C GLU A 230 36.62 -16.98 10.56
N LYS A 231 35.90 -16.78 11.67
CA LYS A 231 36.05 -17.61 12.86
C LYS A 231 35.16 -18.83 12.74
N ALA A 232 35.71 -20.00 13.07
CA ALA A 232 34.93 -21.21 13.21
C ALA A 232 33.83 -20.98 14.25
N ARG A 233 32.58 -21.39 13.94
CA ARG A 233 31.54 -21.47 14.97
C ARG A 233 32.03 -22.45 16.03
N ASN A 234 32.31 -21.97 17.24
CA ASN A 234 32.69 -22.81 18.37
C ASN A 234 31.61 -23.87 18.62
N GLN A 235 31.84 -25.12 18.20
CA GLN A 235 30.93 -26.24 18.47
C GLN A 235 30.87 -26.59 19.97
N PHE A 236 31.80 -26.09 20.79
CA PHE A 236 31.93 -26.42 22.22
C PHE A 236 31.81 -25.24 23.19
N GLY A 237 31.48 -24.04 22.70
CA GLY A 237 31.76 -22.79 23.44
C GLY A 237 30.60 -21.83 23.57
N SER A 238 29.43 -22.31 23.96
CA SER A 238 28.45 -21.47 24.64
C SER A 238 27.65 -22.35 25.58
N LEU A 239 28.07 -22.42 26.85
CA LEU A 239 27.20 -22.89 27.94
C LEU A 239 25.95 -22.00 28.07
N SER A 240 25.94 -20.81 27.44
CA SER A 240 24.76 -19.98 27.20
C SER A 240 23.86 -20.49 26.05
N ALA A 241 24.36 -21.30 25.10
CA ALA A 241 23.56 -21.89 24.02
C ALA A 241 22.73 -23.09 24.47
N LEU A 242 22.97 -23.62 25.67
CA LEU A 242 22.10 -24.61 26.32
C LEU A 242 20.91 -23.96 27.05
N SER A 243 20.81 -22.64 27.07
CA SER A 243 19.78 -21.92 27.84
C SER A 243 19.18 -20.70 27.14
N ILE A 244 19.35 -20.53 25.82
CA ILE A 244 18.44 -19.67 25.07
C ILE A 244 17.25 -20.56 24.73
N PRO A 245 16.06 -20.40 25.34
CA PRO A 245 14.88 -21.06 24.82
C PRO A 245 14.83 -20.70 23.34
N HIS A 246 14.82 -21.70 22.45
CA HIS A 246 14.44 -21.49 21.06
C HIS A 246 13.02 -20.93 21.10
N GLN A 247 12.88 -19.62 21.26
CA GLN A 247 11.66 -18.92 20.98
C GLN A 247 11.41 -19.23 19.52
N THR A 248 10.38 -20.03 19.27
CA THR A 248 9.91 -20.29 17.92
C THR A 248 9.67 -18.93 17.28
N VAL A 249 10.52 -18.55 16.32
CA VAL A 249 10.41 -17.29 15.62
C VAL A 249 9.05 -17.26 14.94
N HIS A 250 8.18 -16.37 15.42
CA HIS A 250 6.80 -16.29 14.93
C HIS A 250 6.74 -15.40 13.71
N TYR A 251 6.60 -16.00 12.52
CA TYR A 251 6.37 -15.27 11.28
C TYR A 251 4.87 -14.99 11.11
N ASP A 252 4.51 -13.72 10.93
CA ASP A 252 3.15 -13.28 10.58
C ASP A 252 2.79 -13.66 9.13
N ILE A 253 3.78 -13.63 8.22
CA ILE A 253 3.70 -14.22 6.88
C ILE A 253 4.13 -15.68 6.93
N LYS A 254 3.20 -16.60 6.65
CA LYS A 254 3.46 -18.04 6.59
C LYS A 254 3.76 -18.49 5.16
N ARG A 255 4.56 -19.54 5.00
CA ARG A 255 4.87 -20.17 3.71
C ARG A 255 4.14 -21.49 3.53
N ASP A 256 3.66 -21.74 2.30
CA ASP A 256 3.06 -23.01 1.88
C ASP A 256 3.42 -23.28 0.42
N HIS A 257 4.69 -23.57 0.20
CA HIS A 257 5.25 -23.75 -1.15
C HIS A 257 4.92 -25.14 -1.69
N ASN A 258 4.70 -25.23 -3.00
CA ASN A 258 4.63 -26.50 -3.71
C ASN A 258 5.67 -26.53 -4.83
N ASP A 259 5.66 -27.57 -5.67
CA ASP A 259 6.66 -27.76 -6.72
C ASP A 259 6.54 -26.74 -7.87
N GLN A 260 5.40 -26.06 -8.00
CA GLN A 260 5.10 -25.14 -9.11
C GLN A 260 5.10 -23.67 -8.70
N VAL A 261 4.78 -23.36 -7.44
CA VAL A 261 4.62 -22.00 -6.95
C VAL A 261 5.13 -21.82 -5.53
N TYR A 262 5.73 -20.66 -5.29
CA TYR A 262 5.92 -20.11 -3.96
C TYR A 262 4.63 -19.42 -3.54
N ARG A 263 4.03 -19.84 -2.41
CA ARG A 263 2.89 -19.16 -1.79
C ARG A 263 3.22 -18.65 -0.40
N PHE A 264 2.77 -17.42 -0.14
CA PHE A 264 2.89 -16.73 1.15
C PHE A 264 1.51 -16.27 1.61
N PHE A 265 1.22 -16.46 2.89
CA PHE A 265 -0.05 -16.13 3.51
C PHE A 265 0.14 -15.21 4.71
N TRP A 266 -0.43 -14.01 4.63
CA TRP A 266 -0.43 -13.05 5.73
C TRP A 266 -1.85 -12.95 6.30
N ASN A 267 -2.00 -13.37 7.56
CA ASN A 267 -3.30 -13.35 8.24
C ASN A 267 -3.38 -12.13 9.16
N ILE A 268 -3.95 -11.03 8.65
CA ILE A 268 -4.02 -9.75 9.37
C ILE A 268 -5.18 -9.73 10.36
N GLY A 269 -6.32 -10.35 10.00
CA GLY A 269 -7.51 -10.34 10.85
C GLY A 269 -8.35 -9.09 10.62
N ASN A 270 -8.36 -8.14 11.56
CA ASN A 270 -9.21 -6.94 11.44
C ASN A 270 -8.35 -5.69 11.25
N ILE A 271 -8.75 -4.83 10.31
CA ILE A 271 -8.09 -3.54 10.06
C ILE A 271 -9.08 -2.42 10.37
N GLN A 272 -8.70 -1.55 11.31
CA GLN A 272 -9.53 -0.41 11.70
C GLN A 272 -9.73 0.57 10.53
N ALA A 273 -10.73 1.43 10.69
CA ALA A 273 -11.03 2.47 9.73
C ALA A 273 -9.84 3.43 9.55
N ASN A 274 -9.46 3.73 8.30
CA ASN A 274 -8.38 4.65 7.95
C ASN A 274 -7.01 4.32 8.60
N THR A 275 -6.74 3.03 8.87
CA THR A 275 -5.45 2.57 9.41
C THR A 275 -4.73 1.67 8.44
N SER A 276 -3.39 1.62 8.58
CA SER A 276 -2.53 0.68 7.89
C SER A 276 -1.98 -0.38 8.85
N CYS A 277 -1.65 -1.53 8.29
CA CYS A 277 -0.89 -2.60 8.95
C CYS A 277 0.30 -2.93 8.04
N THR A 278 1.49 -3.05 8.63
CA THR A 278 2.71 -3.44 7.93
C THR A 278 3.14 -4.80 8.45
N SER A 279 3.68 -5.66 7.59
CA SER A 279 4.17 -6.99 7.98
C SER A 279 5.47 -6.90 8.75
N ASP A 280 5.61 -7.74 9.77
CA ASP A 280 6.85 -7.89 10.55
C ASP A 280 7.85 -8.83 9.87
N THR A 281 7.39 -9.60 8.89
CA THR A 281 8.20 -10.55 8.10
C THR A 281 8.41 -9.99 6.71
N TYR A 282 9.63 -10.14 6.20
CA TYR A 282 9.99 -9.85 4.82
C TYR A 282 9.84 -11.09 3.94
N ILE A 283 9.53 -10.88 2.67
CA ILE A 283 9.69 -11.88 1.63
C ILE A 283 11.04 -11.64 0.97
N PHE A 284 11.98 -12.55 1.20
CA PHE A 284 13.21 -12.61 0.42
C PHE A 284 12.85 -13.06 -1.00
N LEU A 285 13.32 -12.32 -2.00
CA LEU A 285 13.12 -12.63 -3.40
C LEU A 285 14.40 -12.44 -4.20
N ARG A 286 14.85 -13.49 -4.87
CA ARG A 286 15.90 -13.45 -5.89
C ARG A 286 15.36 -14.00 -7.21
N SER A 287 15.66 -13.32 -8.31
CA SER A 287 15.28 -13.77 -9.63
C SER A 287 16.29 -13.43 -10.71
N GLU A 288 16.58 -14.41 -11.56
CA GLU A 288 17.38 -14.26 -12.78
C GLU A 288 16.51 -13.95 -14.03
N GLU A 289 15.18 -14.03 -13.87
CA GLU A 289 14.19 -13.81 -14.93
C GLU A 289 13.06 -12.88 -14.47
N SER A 290 12.45 -12.14 -15.40
CA SER A 290 11.24 -11.37 -15.08
C SER A 290 10.00 -12.27 -15.09
N PHE A 291 9.08 -12.03 -14.16
CA PHE A 291 7.84 -12.81 -14.04
C PHE A 291 6.74 -11.98 -13.36
N ASP A 292 5.52 -12.51 -13.36
CA ASP A 292 4.37 -11.86 -12.72
C ASP A 292 4.12 -12.48 -11.33
N LEU A 293 4.04 -11.61 -10.33
CA LEU A 293 3.66 -11.91 -8.95
C LEU A 293 2.17 -11.59 -8.80
N GLU A 294 1.38 -12.59 -8.40
CA GLU A 294 -0.04 -12.41 -8.15
C GLU A 294 -0.29 -12.19 -6.66
N LEU A 295 -1.07 -11.17 -6.33
CA LEU A 295 -1.47 -10.84 -4.97
C LEU A 295 -2.99 -10.89 -4.87
N LYS A 296 -3.50 -11.62 -3.88
CA LYS A 296 -4.93 -11.70 -3.58
C LYS A 296 -5.21 -11.17 -2.18
N ILE A 297 -6.17 -10.26 -2.08
CA ILE A 297 -6.71 -9.76 -0.80
C ILE A 297 -8.08 -10.40 -0.58
N PHE A 298 -8.20 -11.13 0.52
CA PHE A 298 -9.46 -11.67 1.03
C PHE A 298 -9.96 -10.78 2.17
N CYS A 299 -11.28 -10.61 2.25
CA CYS A 299 -11.96 -9.88 3.31
C CYS A 299 -13.37 -10.43 3.40
N ASP A 300 -13.94 -10.57 4.61
CA ASP A 300 -15.25 -11.20 4.80
C ASP A 300 -16.37 -10.43 4.08
N GLN A 301 -16.18 -9.12 3.90
CA GLN A 301 -17.12 -8.23 3.21
C GLN A 301 -16.99 -8.25 1.68
N PHE A 302 -15.99 -8.95 1.11
CA PHE A 302 -15.81 -9.05 -0.34
C PHE A 302 -16.56 -10.26 -0.91
N ASP A 303 -17.23 -10.07 -2.06
CA ASP A 303 -17.92 -11.16 -2.75
C ASP A 303 -16.93 -12.15 -3.41
N SER A 304 -15.74 -11.65 -3.76
CA SER A 304 -14.61 -12.39 -4.32
C SER A 304 -13.31 -11.71 -3.90
N PRO A 305 -12.17 -12.42 -3.81
CA PRO A 305 -10.90 -11.79 -3.50
C PRO A 305 -10.56 -10.68 -4.52
N TYR A 306 -10.01 -9.58 -4.04
CA TYR A 306 -9.40 -8.57 -4.89
C TYR A 306 -8.05 -9.09 -5.37
N ILE A 307 -7.78 -9.01 -6.66
CA ILE A 307 -6.57 -9.56 -7.27
C ILE A 307 -5.79 -8.43 -7.94
N GLU A 308 -4.51 -8.37 -7.64
CA GLU A 308 -3.56 -7.45 -8.23
C GLU A 308 -2.34 -8.22 -8.72
N THR A 309 -1.69 -7.73 -9.76
CA THR A 309 -0.51 -8.39 -10.35
C THR A 309 0.63 -7.38 -10.44
N TYR A 310 1.78 -7.76 -9.92
CA TYR A 310 3.01 -6.99 -9.98
C TYR A 310 3.98 -7.65 -10.94
N ARG A 311 4.59 -6.87 -11.82
CA ARG A 311 5.68 -7.35 -12.67
C ARG A 311 6.99 -7.29 -11.89
N VAL A 312 7.56 -8.46 -11.58
CA VAL A 312 8.93 -8.54 -11.06
C VAL A 312 9.90 -8.45 -12.22
N ASN A 313 10.75 -7.42 -12.21
CA ASN A 313 11.80 -7.22 -13.18
C ASN A 313 13.14 -7.66 -12.59
N ARG A 314 13.80 -8.57 -13.30
CA ARG A 314 15.18 -8.93 -12.99
C ARG A 314 16.10 -7.71 -13.13
N ASN A 315 17.20 -7.71 -12.38
CA ASN A 315 18.29 -6.80 -12.69
C ASN A 315 19.03 -7.28 -13.96
N ASN A 316 19.45 -6.35 -14.81
CA ASN A 316 20.21 -6.66 -16.02
C ASN A 316 21.73 -6.68 -15.77
N GLN A 317 22.19 -6.17 -14.62
CA GLN A 317 23.58 -6.18 -14.26
C GLN A 317 23.99 -7.58 -13.79
N THR A 318 25.01 -8.14 -14.44
CA THR A 318 25.61 -9.41 -14.05
C THR A 318 27.09 -9.18 -13.77
N GLN A 319 27.60 -9.73 -12.67
CA GLN A 319 29.00 -9.64 -12.29
C GLN A 319 29.58 -11.05 -12.11
N THR A 320 30.68 -11.31 -12.81
CA THR A 320 31.46 -12.53 -12.60
C THR A 320 32.54 -12.27 -11.57
N ILE A 321 32.60 -13.11 -10.54
CA ILE A 321 33.53 -12.97 -9.42
C ILE A 321 34.69 -13.93 -9.61
N SER A 322 35.93 -13.45 -9.44
CA SER A 322 37.11 -14.31 -9.46
C SER A 322 37.41 -14.89 -8.08
N VAL A 323 38.16 -16.00 -8.03
CA VAL A 323 38.67 -16.56 -6.77
C VAL A 323 39.47 -15.52 -5.97
N SER A 324 40.28 -14.70 -6.66
CA SER A 324 41.06 -13.64 -6.00
C SER A 324 40.18 -12.60 -5.30
N GLN A 325 39.00 -12.27 -5.85
CA GLN A 325 38.05 -11.35 -5.23
C GLN A 325 37.37 -11.93 -3.99
N LEU A 326 37.19 -13.26 -3.92
CA LEU A 326 36.66 -13.90 -2.71
C LEU A 326 37.70 -13.96 -1.58
N MET A 327 38.99 -13.93 -1.94
CA MET A 327 40.12 -14.04 -1.01
C MET A 327 40.66 -12.71 -0.50
N THR A 328 40.07 -11.58 -0.90
CA THR A 328 40.49 -10.24 -0.47
C THR A 328 40.25 -10.01 1.03
N GLU A 329 40.82 -8.91 1.54
CA GLU A 329 40.54 -8.42 2.88
C GLU A 329 39.05 -8.10 3.07
N ASN A 330 38.57 -8.09 4.32
CA ASN A 330 37.16 -7.87 4.63
C ASN A 330 36.60 -6.56 4.07
N GLU A 331 37.40 -5.49 4.07
CA GLU A 331 36.97 -4.18 3.55
C GLU A 331 36.63 -4.26 2.05
N SER A 332 37.54 -4.81 1.23
CA SER A 332 37.30 -4.97 -0.21
C SER A 332 36.18 -5.97 -0.51
N PHE A 333 36.00 -7.00 0.32
CA PHE A 333 34.84 -7.90 0.19
C PHE A 333 33.53 -7.19 0.52
N ASN A 334 33.51 -6.35 1.56
CA ASN A 334 32.34 -5.57 1.94
C ASN A 334 31.96 -4.55 0.86
N GLU A 335 32.92 -3.92 0.20
CA GLU A 335 32.65 -3.06 -0.98
C GLU A 335 31.95 -3.86 -2.08
N LEU A 336 32.41 -5.10 -2.32
CA LEU A 336 31.81 -5.97 -3.32
C LEU A 336 30.38 -6.38 -2.94
N VAL A 337 30.15 -6.66 -1.66
CA VAL A 337 28.81 -6.90 -1.10
C VAL A 337 27.91 -5.67 -1.28
N CYS A 338 28.39 -4.46 -0.96
CA CYS A 338 27.64 -3.22 -1.15
C CYS A 338 27.23 -3.02 -2.61
N ASN A 339 28.12 -3.33 -3.56
CA ASN A 339 27.81 -3.17 -4.98
C ASN A 339 26.78 -4.20 -5.50
N CYS A 340 26.75 -5.41 -4.93
CA CYS A 340 25.96 -6.50 -5.47
C CYS A 340 24.67 -6.83 -4.72
N VAL A 341 24.56 -6.45 -3.44
CA VAL A 341 23.39 -6.75 -2.60
C VAL A 341 22.56 -5.48 -2.42
N MET A 342 21.38 -5.45 -3.05
CA MET A 342 20.35 -4.41 -2.88
C MET A 342 20.88 -2.97 -2.92
N ASP A 343 21.82 -2.71 -3.84
CA ASP A 343 22.47 -1.41 -4.07
C ASP A 343 23.04 -0.77 -2.79
N GLY A 344 23.69 -1.55 -1.92
CA GLY A 344 24.35 -1.04 -0.71
C GLY A 344 23.48 -1.07 0.55
N TYR A 345 22.40 -1.83 0.52
CA TYR A 345 21.44 -1.94 1.63
C TYR A 345 22.09 -2.28 2.98
N ILE A 346 23.03 -3.23 3.00
CA ILE A 346 23.69 -3.67 4.24
C ILE A 346 24.39 -2.50 4.93
N GLN A 347 25.07 -1.63 4.17
CA GLN A 347 25.70 -0.44 4.70
C GLN A 347 24.67 0.56 5.22
N ARG A 348 23.61 0.85 4.45
CA ARG A 348 22.55 1.78 4.88
C ARG A 348 21.87 1.35 6.18
N VAL A 349 21.58 0.06 6.32
CA VAL A 349 20.98 -0.48 7.55
C VAL A 349 21.95 -0.38 8.73
N ALA A 350 23.23 -0.66 8.51
CA ALA A 350 24.24 -0.52 9.55
C ALA A 350 24.38 0.93 10.03
N GLU A 351 24.42 1.89 9.10
CA GLU A 351 24.46 3.33 9.40
C GLU A 351 23.21 3.76 10.19
N LYS A 352 22.01 3.36 9.74
CA LYS A 352 20.76 3.66 10.44
C LYS A 352 20.71 3.10 11.86
N LYS A 353 21.13 1.84 12.06
CA LYS A 353 21.17 1.21 13.39
C LYS A 353 22.19 1.89 14.31
N LEU A 354 23.30 2.39 13.77
CA LEU A 354 24.28 3.16 14.53
C LEU A 354 23.69 4.50 14.99
N GLU A 355 23.02 5.23 14.11
CA GLU A 355 22.33 6.48 14.44
C GLU A 355 21.24 6.28 15.51
N GLU A 356 20.43 5.22 15.40
CA GLU A 356 19.42 4.86 16.40
C GLU A 356 20.06 4.60 17.77
N TYR A 357 21.14 3.82 17.82
CA TYR A 357 21.87 3.55 19.05
C TYR A 357 22.49 4.81 19.67
N GLU A 358 23.07 5.69 18.84
CA GLU A 358 23.61 6.97 19.30
C GLU A 358 22.50 7.86 19.89
N HIS A 359 21.32 7.90 19.27
CA HIS A 359 20.17 8.62 19.77
C HIS A 359 19.64 8.05 21.10
N GLU A 360 19.42 6.74 21.17
CA GLU A 360 19.00 6.06 22.42
C GLU A 360 19.97 6.31 23.57
N SER A 361 21.27 6.34 23.28
CA SER A 361 22.30 6.62 24.29
C SER A 361 22.22 8.04 24.87
N GLN A 362 21.57 8.97 24.16
CA GLN A 362 21.35 10.36 24.56
C GLN A 362 19.99 10.56 25.24
N GLU A 363 19.09 9.58 25.19
CA GLU A 363 17.79 9.67 25.85
C GLU A 363 17.93 9.58 27.37
N LEU A 364 17.56 10.67 28.06
CA LEU A 364 17.44 10.68 29.52
C LEU A 364 16.10 10.06 29.92
N ILE A 365 16.07 8.74 29.95
CA ILE A 365 14.89 7.99 30.42
C ILE A 365 14.90 8.02 31.97
N PRO A 366 13.79 8.38 32.65
CA PRO A 366 13.71 8.22 34.09
C PRO A 366 13.90 6.74 34.45
N ARG A 367 15.00 6.43 35.14
CA ARG A 367 15.23 5.10 35.69
C ARG A 367 14.23 4.90 36.83
N GLY A 368 13.26 4.01 36.61
CA GLY A 368 12.27 3.58 37.61
C GLY A 368 12.90 2.82 38.77
#